data_AF-A0A329PN65-F1
#
_entry.id   AF-A0A329PN65-F1
#
_cell.length_a   1.000
_cell.length_b   1.000
_cell.length_c   1.000
_cell.angle_alpha   90.00
_cell.angle_beta   90.00
_cell.angle_gamma   90.00
#
_symmetry.space_group_name_H-M   'P 1'
#
loop_
_entity.id
_entity.type
_entity.pdbx_description
1 polymer ?
#
loop_
_entity_poly.entity_id
_entity_poly.type
_entity_poly.pdbx_seq_one_letter_code
_entity_poly.pdbx_strand_id
1 'polypeptide(L)'
;MSLASLKLYQVNITNMRTVAEGYLAHSLAEMAYQHEYLKIEDQVESEMEDKYEDLLAKEEERIEKAIQDKEEAAQQKEREEQEASLKRDKEKQNQERDAYEPIPSLNKEYFAAIIDQGQLDTSDPDQVYLIQVNTDSDSEEILVNGPGLEEMLENEDEETEILLVNVYPNYDQAQEDLSARKAAEETSREEADLEEEDLAEELSPEEEKAQEEARQKRMNEAKEKELKQVKAKLKDQQDMEVRQQIKDQRAKLKLNKRFYFNLGQVDYYTQNDQQLCRVTIYASDNVYDLSY
;
A
#
# COMPACT_ATOMS: atom_id res chain seq x y z
N MET A 1 10.43 30.76 -26.94
CA MET A 1 9.43 31.39 -27.85
C MET A 1 9.83 31.07 -29.28
N SER A 2 9.32 29.99 -29.84
CA SER A 2 9.51 29.67 -31.26
C SER A 2 8.60 30.58 -32.08
N LEU A 3 9.17 31.30 -33.06
CA LEU A 3 8.42 32.05 -34.06
C LEU A 3 7.54 31.07 -34.83
N ALA A 4 6.28 30.95 -34.42
CA ALA A 4 5.27 30.32 -35.26
C ALA A 4 5.16 31.17 -36.52
N SER A 5 5.80 30.70 -37.59
CA SER A 5 5.83 31.33 -38.89
C SER A 5 4.41 31.54 -39.38
N LEU A 6 4.03 32.80 -39.58
CA LEU A 6 2.80 33.16 -40.25
C LEU A 6 2.85 32.56 -41.67
N LYS A 7 2.07 31.50 -41.94
CA LYS A 7 2.03 30.87 -43.26
C LYS A 7 1.06 31.67 -44.13
N LEU A 8 1.61 32.66 -44.82
CA LEU A 8 0.86 33.51 -45.75
C LEU A 8 0.69 32.78 -47.09
N TYR A 9 -0.56 32.45 -47.46
CA TYR A 9 -0.86 32.00 -48.81
C TYR A 9 -1.12 33.22 -49.67
N GLN A 10 -0.10 33.70 -50.36
CA GLN A 10 -0.22 34.75 -51.35
C GLN A 10 -0.32 34.14 -52.75
N VAL A 11 -1.48 34.30 -53.39
CA VAL A 11 -1.68 33.91 -54.79
C VAL A 11 -1.70 35.19 -55.61
N ASN A 12 -0.63 35.45 -56.36
CA ASN A 12 -0.56 36.55 -57.32
C ASN A 12 -0.68 35.97 -58.73
N ILE A 13 -1.76 36.27 -59.43
CA ILE A 13 -1.95 35.83 -60.82
C ILE A 13 -2.09 37.05 -61.73
N THR A 14 -1.22 37.09 -62.73
CA THR A 14 -1.09 38.19 -63.69
C THR A 14 -1.60 37.80 -65.07
N ASN A 15 -1.99 38.80 -65.88
CA ASN A 15 -2.41 38.63 -67.28
C ASN A 15 -3.70 37.82 -67.47
N MET A 16 -4.64 37.88 -66.53
CA MET A 16 -5.93 37.24 -66.72
C MET A 16 -6.72 37.97 -67.80
N ARG A 17 -7.12 37.21 -68.83
CA ARG A 17 -7.84 37.73 -70.00
C ARG A 17 -9.34 37.78 -69.74
N THR A 18 -9.85 36.87 -68.90
CA THR A 18 -11.28 36.77 -68.63
C THR A 18 -11.57 36.66 -67.14
N VAL A 19 -12.79 37.07 -66.77
CA VAL A 19 -13.31 36.92 -65.39
C VAL A 19 -13.39 35.43 -64.99
N ALA A 20 -13.66 34.53 -65.94
CA ALA A 20 -13.71 33.09 -65.71
C ALA A 20 -12.36 32.50 -65.25
N GLU A 21 -11.24 32.95 -65.82
CA GLU A 21 -9.89 32.59 -65.36
C GLU A 21 -9.65 33.03 -63.91
N GLY A 22 -10.15 34.23 -63.55
CA GLY A 22 -10.12 34.74 -62.19
C GLY A 22 -10.93 33.91 -61.20
N TYR A 23 -12.14 33.49 -61.58
CA TYR A 23 -12.96 32.60 -60.75
C TYR A 23 -12.31 31.24 -60.54
N LEU A 24 -11.77 30.61 -61.59
CA LEU A 24 -11.09 29.31 -61.47
C LEU A 24 -9.91 29.41 -60.49
N ALA A 25 -9.08 30.43 -60.64
CA ALA A 25 -7.94 30.66 -59.78
C ALA A 25 -8.35 30.98 -58.32
N HIS A 26 -9.44 31.73 -58.15
CA HIS A 26 -10.03 31.98 -56.85
C HIS A 26 -10.48 30.68 -56.17
N SER A 27 -11.23 29.82 -56.86
CA SER A 27 -11.71 28.53 -56.33
C SER A 27 -10.55 27.58 -55.99
N LEU A 28 -9.53 27.48 -56.84
CA LEU A 28 -8.34 26.66 -56.58
C LEU A 28 -7.59 27.13 -55.32
N ALA A 29 -7.47 28.44 -55.12
CA ALA A 29 -6.86 29.01 -53.92
C ALA A 29 -7.68 28.73 -52.65
N GLU A 30 -9.02 28.68 -52.74
CA GLU A 30 -9.86 28.27 -51.59
C GLU A 30 -9.71 26.81 -51.26
N MET A 31 -9.74 25.94 -52.27
CA MET A 31 -9.56 24.51 -52.06
C MET A 31 -8.20 24.21 -51.42
N ALA A 32 -7.13 24.87 -51.87
CA ALA A 32 -5.81 24.74 -51.26
C ALA A 32 -5.77 25.24 -49.81
N TYR A 33 -6.43 26.37 -49.51
CA TYR A 33 -6.53 26.90 -48.15
C TYR A 33 -7.31 25.96 -47.22
N GLN A 34 -8.47 25.47 -47.67
CA GLN A 34 -9.31 24.54 -46.90
C GLN A 34 -8.58 23.22 -46.65
N HIS A 35 -7.84 22.72 -47.63
CA HIS A 35 -7.04 21.51 -47.47
C HIS A 35 -5.96 21.67 -46.40
N GLU A 36 -5.27 22.82 -46.34
CA GLU A 36 -4.28 23.09 -45.28
C GLU A 36 -4.94 23.35 -43.92
N TYR A 37 -6.14 23.93 -43.91
CA TYR A 37 -6.95 24.14 -42.71
C TYR A 37 -7.39 22.81 -42.06
N LEU A 38 -7.63 21.77 -42.87
CA LEU A 38 -7.91 20.41 -42.41
C LEU A 38 -6.65 19.68 -41.95
N LYS A 39 -5.53 19.80 -42.68
CA LYS A 39 -4.25 19.20 -42.26
C LYS A 39 -3.80 19.61 -40.86
N ILE A 40 -4.14 20.82 -40.43
CA ILE A 40 -3.84 21.29 -39.07
C ILE A 40 -4.55 20.43 -38.02
N GLU A 41 -5.80 20.01 -38.26
CA GLU A 41 -6.51 19.13 -37.33
C GLU A 41 -5.79 17.79 -37.23
N ASP A 42 -5.55 17.13 -38.37
CA ASP A 42 -4.87 15.84 -38.41
C ASP A 42 -3.48 15.88 -37.76
N GLN A 43 -2.71 16.96 -38.01
CA GLN A 43 -1.38 17.12 -37.45
C GLN A 43 -1.41 17.35 -35.93
N VAL A 44 -2.31 18.22 -35.43
CA VAL A 44 -2.42 18.49 -33.99
C VAL A 44 -2.95 17.27 -33.25
N GLU A 45 -3.93 16.57 -33.80
CA GLU A 45 -4.46 15.34 -33.20
C GLU A 45 -3.35 14.28 -33.08
N SER A 46 -2.58 14.04 -34.15
CA SER A 46 -1.47 13.08 -34.13
C SER A 46 -0.37 13.47 -33.13
N GLU A 47 0.06 14.74 -33.09
CA GLU A 47 1.10 15.20 -32.14
C GLU A 47 0.65 15.12 -30.67
N MET A 48 -0.66 15.19 -30.43
CA MET A 48 -1.25 15.13 -29.09
C MET A 48 -1.57 13.69 -28.66
N GLU A 49 -1.82 12.79 -29.60
CA GLU A 49 -2.00 11.36 -29.33
C GLU A 49 -0.73 10.74 -28.72
N ASP A 50 0.43 10.96 -29.35
CA ASP A 50 1.72 10.45 -28.83
C ASP A 50 1.99 10.93 -27.39
N LYS A 51 1.74 12.22 -27.11
CA LYS A 51 1.91 12.80 -25.77
C LYS A 51 0.93 12.22 -24.76
N TYR A 52 -0.30 11.95 -25.19
CA TYR A 52 -1.32 11.36 -24.34
C TYR A 52 -0.95 9.94 -23.95
N GLU A 53 -0.48 9.13 -24.91
CA GLU A 53 -0.01 7.76 -24.64
C GLU A 53 1.15 7.75 -23.64
N ASP A 54 2.14 8.62 -23.83
CA ASP A 54 3.29 8.76 -22.92
C ASP A 54 2.86 9.16 -21.49
N LEU A 55 1.92 10.09 -21.36
CA LEU A 55 1.39 10.52 -20.06
C LEU A 55 0.55 9.42 -19.40
N LEU A 56 -0.23 8.70 -20.20
CA LEU A 56 -1.06 7.60 -19.73
C LEU A 56 -0.19 6.47 -19.18
N ALA A 57 0.88 6.09 -19.87
CA ALA A 57 1.81 5.06 -19.42
C ALA A 57 2.47 5.42 -18.08
N LYS A 58 2.90 6.68 -17.90
CA LYS A 58 3.49 7.16 -16.63
C LYS A 58 2.48 7.14 -15.48
N GLU A 59 1.23 7.49 -15.75
CA GLU A 59 0.18 7.45 -14.74
C GLU A 59 -0.24 6.01 -14.41
N GLU A 60 -0.28 5.10 -15.40
CA GLU A 60 -0.49 3.66 -15.18
C GLU A 60 0.57 3.07 -14.25
N GLU A 61 1.86 3.37 -14.49
CA GLU A 61 2.96 2.94 -13.63
C GLU A 61 2.86 3.52 -12.20
N ARG A 62 2.48 4.80 -12.08
CA ARG A 62 2.31 5.44 -10.77
C ARG A 62 1.16 4.82 -9.97
N ILE A 63 0.04 4.52 -10.62
CA ILE A 63 -1.12 3.88 -9.99
C ILE A 63 -0.74 2.47 -9.53
N GLU A 64 -0.07 1.70 -10.38
CA GLU A 64 0.39 0.35 -10.05
C GLU A 64 1.31 0.36 -8.82
N LYS A 65 2.30 1.24 -8.80
CA LYS A 65 3.19 1.39 -7.65
C LYS A 65 2.45 1.84 -6.39
N ALA A 66 1.55 2.81 -6.49
CA ALA A 66 0.80 3.30 -5.34
C ALA A 66 -0.12 2.24 -4.71
N ILE A 67 -0.62 1.31 -5.53
CA ILE A 67 -1.43 0.18 -5.05
C ILE A 67 -0.54 -0.88 -4.39
N GLN A 68 0.61 -1.21 -4.99
CA GLN A 68 1.61 -2.11 -4.41
C GLN A 68 2.11 -1.58 -3.06
N ASP A 69 2.51 -0.30 -2.98
CA ASP A 69 2.99 0.32 -1.74
C ASP A 69 1.93 0.26 -0.62
N LYS A 70 0.64 0.46 -0.96
CA LYS A 70 -0.47 0.33 0.02
C LYS A 70 -0.66 -1.11 0.48
N GLU A 71 -0.44 -2.07 -0.42
CA GLU A 71 -0.57 -3.48 -0.13
C GLU A 71 0.55 -3.97 0.77
N GLU A 72 1.80 -3.61 0.47
CA GLU A 72 2.97 -3.90 1.31
C GLU A 72 2.82 -3.29 2.71
N ALA A 73 2.36 -2.03 2.79
CA ALA A 73 2.09 -1.37 4.08
C ALA A 73 0.99 -2.08 4.88
N ALA A 74 -0.04 -2.62 4.22
CA ALA A 74 -1.09 -3.40 4.88
C ALA A 74 -0.55 -4.74 5.42
N GLN A 75 0.27 -5.45 4.64
CA GLN A 75 0.90 -6.70 5.09
C GLN A 75 1.87 -6.46 6.24
N GLN A 76 2.66 -5.40 6.17
CA GLN A 76 3.61 -5.09 7.23
C GLN A 76 2.89 -4.74 8.53
N LYS A 77 1.79 -3.99 8.45
CA LYS A 77 0.96 -3.69 9.63
C LYS A 77 0.34 -4.95 10.23
N GLU A 78 -0.13 -5.88 9.41
CA GLU A 78 -0.68 -7.16 9.86
C GLU A 78 0.39 -8.01 10.57
N ARG A 79 1.62 -8.05 10.05
CA ARG A 79 2.76 -8.70 10.73
C ARG A 79 3.12 -8.03 12.06
N GLU A 80 3.15 -6.70 12.10
CA GLU A 80 3.41 -5.96 13.34
C GLU A 80 2.32 -6.21 14.40
N GLU A 81 1.06 -6.33 13.99
CA GLU A 81 -0.06 -6.67 14.87
C GLU A 81 0.03 -8.12 15.39
N GLN A 82 0.40 -9.09 14.54
CA GLN A 82 0.65 -10.48 14.93
C GLN A 82 1.85 -10.60 15.89
N GLU A 83 2.97 -9.95 15.60
CA GLU A 83 4.13 -9.93 16.51
C GLU A 83 3.81 -9.27 17.85
N ALA A 84 2.96 -8.24 17.86
CA ALA A 84 2.51 -7.59 19.09
C ALA A 84 1.56 -8.47 19.90
N SER A 85 0.74 -9.31 19.27
CA SER A 85 -0.10 -10.29 19.98
C SER A 85 0.78 -11.37 20.61
N LEU A 86 1.67 -11.99 19.83
CA LEU A 86 2.60 -13.03 20.30
C LEU A 86 3.46 -12.56 21.47
N LYS A 87 3.89 -11.29 21.48
CA LYS A 87 4.61 -10.71 22.62
C LYS A 87 3.74 -10.60 23.88
N ARG A 88 2.48 -10.17 23.76
CA ARG A 88 1.56 -10.10 24.90
C ARG A 88 1.22 -11.48 25.45
N ASP A 89 1.07 -12.46 24.58
CA ASP A 89 0.76 -13.83 24.99
C ASP A 89 1.95 -14.48 25.71
N LYS A 90 3.18 -14.23 25.24
CA LYS A 90 4.42 -14.61 25.97
C LYS A 90 4.58 -13.88 27.30
N GLU A 91 4.24 -12.59 27.38
CA GLU A 91 4.27 -11.84 28.65
C GLU A 91 3.25 -12.39 29.66
N LYS A 92 2.08 -12.85 29.21
CA LYS A 92 1.09 -13.53 30.08
C LYS A 92 1.60 -14.89 30.59
N GLN A 93 2.14 -15.73 29.69
CA GLN A 93 2.72 -17.02 30.11
C GLN A 93 3.88 -16.86 31.11
N ASN A 94 4.71 -15.81 30.95
CA ASN A 94 5.77 -15.53 31.92
C ASN A 94 5.21 -15.06 33.27
N GLN A 95 4.15 -14.24 33.29
CA GLN A 95 3.49 -13.81 34.54
C GLN A 95 2.80 -14.96 35.29
N GLU A 96 2.34 -15.99 34.58
CA GLU A 96 1.77 -17.19 35.18
C GLU A 96 2.86 -18.13 35.75
N ARG A 97 4.06 -18.13 35.16
CA ARG A 97 5.23 -18.85 35.70
C ARG A 97 5.86 -18.19 36.93
N ASP A 98 5.83 -16.86 37.03
CA ASP A 98 6.44 -16.11 38.14
C ASP A 98 5.62 -16.20 39.47
N ALA A 99 4.51 -16.95 39.50
CA ALA A 99 3.71 -17.14 40.72
C ALA A 99 4.26 -18.21 41.69
N TYR A 100 5.30 -18.96 41.30
CA TYR A 100 6.00 -19.92 42.15
C TYR A 100 7.50 -19.58 42.20
N GLU A 101 7.89 -18.70 43.13
CA GLU A 101 9.29 -18.60 43.57
C GLU A 101 9.56 -19.70 44.62
N PRO A 102 10.41 -20.71 44.35
CA PRO A 102 10.88 -21.61 45.40
C PRO A 102 11.82 -20.86 46.36
N ILE A 103 11.61 -21.04 47.66
CA ILE A 103 12.49 -20.58 48.74
C ILE A 103 13.86 -21.29 48.56
N PRO A 104 15.01 -20.65 48.84
CA PRO A 104 16.34 -21.21 48.55
C PRO A 104 16.58 -22.58 49.21
N SER A 105 17.40 -23.43 48.56
CA SER A 105 17.87 -24.73 49.04
C SER A 105 18.09 -24.83 50.55
N LEU A 106 17.47 -25.84 51.17
CA LEU A 106 17.84 -26.23 52.53
C LEU A 106 19.13 -27.02 52.47
N ASN A 107 20.23 -26.37 52.83
CA ASN A 107 21.44 -27.08 53.23
C ASN A 107 21.45 -27.31 54.75
N LYS A 108 22.29 -28.24 55.20
CA LYS A 108 22.44 -28.61 56.62
C LYS A 108 22.69 -27.41 57.56
N GLU A 109 23.40 -26.38 57.09
CA GLU A 109 23.70 -25.17 57.88
C GLU A 109 22.47 -24.27 58.04
N TYR A 110 21.64 -24.15 56.99
CA TYR A 110 20.41 -23.36 57.00
C TYR A 110 19.31 -24.04 57.82
N PHE A 111 19.19 -25.38 57.72
CA PHE A 111 18.24 -26.15 58.52
C PHE A 111 18.52 -26.05 60.03
N ALA A 112 19.79 -26.20 60.44
CA ALA A 112 20.18 -26.01 61.83
C ALA A 112 19.89 -24.58 62.34
N ALA A 113 20.09 -23.57 61.50
CA ALA A 113 19.81 -22.17 61.84
C ALA A 113 18.31 -21.88 62.01
N ILE A 114 17.43 -22.55 61.26
CA ILE A 114 15.97 -22.40 61.37
C ILE A 114 15.43 -23.09 62.63
N ILE A 115 15.99 -24.26 63.00
CA ILE A 115 15.67 -24.97 64.25
C ILE A 115 16.09 -24.12 65.46
N ASP A 116 17.31 -23.56 65.46
CA ASP A 116 17.80 -22.71 66.54
C ASP A 116 16.97 -21.42 66.72
N GLN A 117 16.29 -20.95 65.66
CA GLN A 117 15.36 -19.82 65.70
C GLN A 117 13.96 -20.22 66.22
N GLY A 118 13.73 -21.50 66.52
CA GLY A 118 12.46 -22.03 67.01
C GLY A 118 11.34 -22.06 65.96
N GLN A 119 11.69 -22.04 64.67
CA GLN A 119 10.73 -22.03 63.57
C GLN A 119 10.36 -23.44 63.08
N LEU A 120 11.18 -24.45 63.38
CA LEU A 120 10.92 -25.87 63.12
C LEU A 120 11.19 -26.66 64.40
N ASP A 121 10.35 -27.65 64.72
CA ASP A 121 10.51 -28.51 65.88
C ASP A 121 10.72 -29.96 65.45
N THR A 122 11.98 -30.32 65.22
CA THR A 122 12.36 -31.69 64.84
C THR A 122 12.26 -32.69 66.00
N SER A 123 11.97 -32.22 67.22
CA SER A 123 11.79 -33.07 68.40
C SER A 123 10.38 -33.62 68.53
N ASP A 124 9.41 -33.06 67.79
CA ASP A 124 8.05 -33.57 67.69
C ASP A 124 7.96 -34.65 66.59
N PRO A 125 7.74 -35.93 66.95
CA PRO A 125 7.62 -37.01 65.97
C PRO A 125 6.33 -36.94 65.13
N ASP A 126 5.34 -36.15 65.56
CA ASP A 126 4.05 -36.01 64.87
C ASP A 126 4.07 -34.88 63.82
N GLN A 127 5.10 -34.03 63.82
CA GLN A 127 5.29 -32.98 62.81
C GLN A 127 5.80 -33.56 61.47
N VAL A 128 5.16 -33.18 60.37
CA VAL A 128 5.44 -33.67 59.01
C VAL A 128 5.82 -32.50 58.11
N TYR A 129 6.89 -32.67 57.35
CA TYR A 129 7.45 -31.70 56.43
C TYR A 129 7.21 -32.18 55.00
N LEU A 130 6.64 -31.31 54.17
CA LEU A 130 6.57 -31.51 52.73
C LEU A 130 7.81 -30.90 52.11
N ILE A 131 8.62 -31.73 51.47
CA ILE A 131 9.85 -31.32 50.80
C ILE A 131 9.77 -31.64 49.32
N GLN A 132 10.44 -30.84 48.50
CA GLN A 132 10.68 -31.12 47.10
C GLN A 132 12.16 -31.48 46.95
N VAL A 133 12.42 -32.67 46.40
CA VAL A 133 13.76 -33.15 46.10
C VAL A 133 13.98 -32.98 44.61
N ASN A 134 14.91 -32.10 44.26
CA ASN A 134 15.32 -31.86 42.88
C ASN A 134 16.60 -32.62 42.59
N THR A 135 16.58 -33.40 41.52
CA THR A 135 17.76 -34.05 40.92
C THR A 135 17.93 -33.53 39.49
N ASP A 136 19.09 -33.80 38.88
CA ASP A 136 19.38 -33.39 37.49
C ASP A 136 18.35 -33.87 36.45
N SER A 137 17.59 -34.94 36.75
CA SER A 137 16.62 -35.53 35.83
C SER A 137 15.17 -35.35 36.21
N ASP A 138 14.84 -35.27 37.50
CA ASP A 138 13.46 -35.26 38.00
C ASP A 138 13.33 -34.47 39.32
N SER A 139 12.14 -33.91 39.57
CA SER A 139 11.76 -33.29 40.84
C SER A 139 10.59 -34.03 41.48
N GLU A 140 10.71 -34.43 42.75
CA GLU A 140 9.65 -35.14 43.47
C GLU A 140 9.29 -34.47 44.81
N GLU A 141 7.99 -34.29 45.07
CA GLU A 141 7.48 -33.87 46.38
C GLU A 141 7.25 -35.08 47.30
N ILE A 142 7.87 -35.08 48.49
CA ILE A 142 7.85 -36.17 49.48
C ILE A 142 7.49 -35.63 50.87
N LEU A 143 6.77 -36.44 51.64
CA LEU A 143 6.44 -36.17 53.05
C LEU A 143 7.41 -36.88 53.98
N VAL A 144 8.04 -36.14 54.90
CA VAL A 144 9.06 -36.66 55.82
C VAL A 144 8.81 -36.14 57.23
N ASN A 145 9.12 -36.93 58.27
CA ASN A 145 9.06 -36.47 59.65
C ASN A 145 10.41 -35.85 60.09
N GLY A 146 10.44 -35.20 61.25
CA GLY A 146 11.64 -34.49 61.75
C GLY A 146 12.94 -35.32 61.70
N PRO A 147 12.95 -36.54 62.28
CA PRO A 147 14.13 -37.42 62.23
C PRO A 147 14.52 -37.87 60.81
N GLY A 148 13.54 -38.12 59.94
CA GLY A 148 13.80 -38.50 58.55
C GLY A 148 14.35 -37.35 57.72
N LEU A 149 13.92 -36.11 57.99
CA LEU A 149 14.43 -34.93 57.32
C LEU A 149 15.88 -34.65 57.71
N GLU A 150 16.21 -34.84 58.98
CA GLU A 150 17.59 -34.76 59.46
C GLU A 150 18.47 -35.80 58.76
N GLU A 151 18.05 -37.06 58.70
CA GLU A 151 18.78 -38.12 57.98
C GLU A 151 18.97 -37.83 56.48
N MET A 152 17.97 -37.24 55.81
CA MET A 152 18.08 -36.86 54.40
C MET A 152 19.09 -35.74 54.17
N LEU A 153 19.13 -34.73 55.04
CA LEU A 153 20.10 -33.63 54.98
C LEU A 153 21.52 -34.07 55.38
N GLU A 154 21.67 -35.15 56.16
CA GLU A 154 23.00 -35.72 56.45
C GLU A 154 23.59 -36.50 55.28
N ASN A 155 22.74 -37.02 54.40
CA ASN A 155 23.11 -37.82 53.23
C ASN A 155 22.95 -37.04 51.91
N GLU A 156 22.84 -35.72 51.97
CA GLU A 156 22.73 -34.86 50.78
C GLU A 156 24.05 -34.86 49.99
N ASP A 157 24.00 -35.26 48.72
CA ASP A 157 25.11 -35.17 47.76
C ASP A 157 25.07 -33.80 47.03
N GLU A 158 26.20 -33.28 46.53
CA GLU A 158 26.31 -31.95 45.89
C GLU A 158 25.37 -31.73 44.67
N GLU A 159 24.80 -32.81 44.11
CA GLU A 159 23.92 -32.80 42.93
C GLU A 159 22.42 -32.88 43.28
N THR A 160 22.05 -33.03 44.55
CA THR A 160 20.65 -33.10 45.00
C THR A 160 20.27 -31.85 45.77
N GLU A 161 19.21 -31.16 45.37
CA GLU A 161 18.72 -29.96 46.06
C GLU A 161 17.40 -30.28 46.78
N ILE A 162 17.38 -30.11 48.11
CA ILE A 162 16.19 -30.31 48.93
C ILE A 162 15.56 -28.96 49.29
N LEU A 163 14.28 -28.78 48.99
CA LEU A 163 13.50 -27.56 49.24
C LEU A 163 12.35 -27.85 50.21
N LEU A 164 12.16 -27.04 51.24
CA LEU A 164 11.01 -27.14 52.14
C LEU A 164 9.83 -26.40 51.53
N VAL A 165 8.78 -27.15 51.23
CA VAL A 165 7.57 -26.63 50.61
C VAL A 165 6.57 -26.17 51.66
N ASN A 166 6.32 -27.00 52.69
CA ASN A 166 5.42 -26.64 53.79
C ASN A 166 5.63 -27.53 55.05
N VAL A 167 5.05 -27.11 56.18
CA VAL A 167 5.12 -27.83 57.46
C VAL A 167 3.72 -28.07 58.01
N TYR A 168 3.46 -29.31 58.43
CA TYR A 168 2.16 -29.78 58.87
C TYR A 168 2.21 -30.35 60.29
N PRO A 169 1.14 -30.14 61.09
CA PRO A 169 1.06 -30.65 62.46
C PRO A 169 0.73 -32.15 62.53
N ASN A 170 0.32 -32.77 61.41
CA ASN A 170 0.10 -34.22 61.30
C ASN A 170 0.15 -34.68 59.84
N TYR A 171 0.28 -36.00 59.66
CA TYR A 171 0.36 -36.64 58.35
C TYR A 171 -0.93 -36.53 57.52
N ASP A 172 -2.10 -36.58 58.17
CA ASP A 172 -3.39 -36.55 57.46
C ASP A 172 -3.57 -35.23 56.68
N GLN A 173 -3.25 -34.09 57.29
CA GLN A 173 -3.29 -32.79 56.61
C GLN A 173 -2.23 -32.66 55.52
N ALA A 174 -1.04 -33.21 55.77
CA ALA A 174 0.05 -33.18 54.80
C ALA A 174 -0.27 -33.99 53.54
N GLN A 175 -0.94 -35.14 53.72
CA GLN A 175 -1.33 -36.01 52.63
C GLN A 175 -2.50 -35.46 51.80
N GLU A 176 -3.45 -34.77 52.45
CA GLU A 176 -4.54 -34.07 51.75
C GLU A 176 -3.99 -32.98 50.83
N ASP A 177 -3.05 -32.15 51.30
CA ASP A 177 -2.42 -31.10 50.49
C ASP A 177 -1.58 -31.66 49.34
N LEU A 178 -0.75 -32.68 49.59
CA LEU A 178 0.03 -33.37 48.54
C LEU A 178 -0.90 -33.92 47.43
N SER A 179 -2.03 -34.52 47.81
CA SER A 179 -2.99 -35.07 46.85
C SER A 179 -3.71 -33.98 46.04
N ALA A 180 -4.04 -32.86 46.68
CA ALA A 180 -4.64 -31.71 46.02
C ALA A 180 -3.68 -31.05 45.02
N ARG A 181 -2.40 -30.95 45.37
CA ARG A 181 -1.34 -30.44 44.48
C ARG A 181 -1.12 -31.32 43.26
N LYS A 182 -1.01 -32.64 43.46
CA LYS A 182 -0.89 -33.60 42.34
C LYS A 182 -2.09 -33.54 41.40
N ALA A 183 -3.30 -33.40 41.93
CA ALA A 183 -4.50 -33.24 41.11
C ALA A 183 -4.52 -31.91 40.33
N ALA A 184 -4.04 -30.82 40.94
CA ALA A 184 -3.95 -29.51 40.28
C ALA A 184 -2.90 -29.51 39.16
N GLU A 185 -1.77 -30.19 39.36
CA GLU A 185 -0.72 -30.36 38.34
C GLU A 185 -1.21 -31.20 37.16
N GLU A 186 -1.98 -32.27 37.42
CA GLU A 186 -2.58 -33.11 36.38
C GLU A 186 -3.61 -32.32 35.54
N THR A 187 -4.46 -31.51 36.17
CA THR A 187 -5.37 -30.61 35.44
C THR A 187 -4.65 -29.53 34.64
N SER A 188 -3.58 -28.96 35.18
CA SER A 188 -2.79 -27.94 34.47
C SER A 188 -2.07 -28.52 33.25
N ARG A 189 -1.68 -29.80 33.31
CA ARG A 189 -1.04 -30.50 32.20
C ARG A 189 -2.04 -30.85 31.10
N GLU A 190 -3.25 -31.29 31.48
CA GLU A 190 -4.34 -31.53 30.52
C GLU A 190 -4.83 -30.24 29.84
N GLU A 191 -4.88 -29.10 30.56
CA GLU A 191 -5.22 -27.80 29.95
C GLU A 191 -4.12 -27.28 29.02
N ALA A 192 -2.84 -27.47 29.36
CA ALA A 192 -1.72 -27.08 28.50
C ALA A 192 -1.66 -27.90 27.19
N ASP A 193 -1.98 -29.20 27.25
CA ASP A 193 -2.05 -30.07 26.07
C ASP A 193 -3.22 -29.69 25.14
N LEU A 194 -4.31 -29.11 25.68
CA LEU A 194 -5.46 -28.61 24.90
C LEU A 194 -5.21 -27.23 24.27
N GLU A 195 -4.47 -26.35 24.95
CA GLU A 195 -4.13 -25.02 24.40
C GLU A 195 -3.09 -25.07 23.26
N GLU A 196 -2.20 -26.07 23.23
CA GLU A 196 -1.32 -26.30 22.07
C GLU A 196 -2.09 -26.80 20.83
N GLU A 197 -3.24 -27.47 21.00
CA GLU A 197 -4.07 -27.96 19.89
C GLU A 197 -4.93 -26.86 19.25
N ASP A 198 -5.36 -25.84 20.03
CA ASP A 198 -6.20 -24.73 19.55
C ASP A 198 -5.40 -23.53 18.96
N LEU A 199 -4.10 -23.41 19.23
CA LEU A 199 -3.25 -22.33 18.69
C LEU A 199 -2.71 -22.58 17.27
N ALA A 200 -2.97 -23.77 16.70
CA ALA A 200 -2.51 -24.18 15.38
C ALA A 200 -3.65 -24.35 14.36
N GLU A 201 -4.72 -23.53 14.42
CA GLU A 201 -5.60 -23.32 13.26
C GLU A 201 -4.84 -22.52 12.17
N GLU A 202 -3.85 -23.17 11.53
CA GLU A 202 -3.35 -22.76 10.23
C GLU A 202 -4.53 -22.87 9.24
N LEU A 203 -4.84 -21.76 8.55
CA LEU A 203 -5.84 -21.75 7.47
C LEU A 203 -5.57 -22.91 6.52
N SER A 204 -6.63 -23.61 6.10
CA SER A 204 -6.44 -24.69 5.13
C SER A 204 -5.83 -24.11 3.84
N PRO A 205 -4.99 -24.87 3.11
CA PRO A 205 -4.37 -24.41 1.87
C PRO A 205 -5.37 -23.95 0.78
N GLU A 206 -6.64 -24.36 0.90
CA GLU A 206 -7.74 -23.91 0.02
C GLU A 206 -8.29 -22.54 0.44
N GLU A 207 -8.33 -22.24 1.75
CA GLU A 207 -8.78 -20.95 2.28
C GLU A 207 -7.75 -19.84 2.10
N GLU A 208 -6.45 -20.14 2.21
CA GLU A 208 -5.37 -19.21 1.87
C GLU A 208 -5.45 -18.76 0.41
N LYS A 209 -5.61 -19.73 -0.51
CA LYS A 209 -5.77 -19.43 -1.95
C LYS A 209 -7.01 -18.61 -2.25
N ALA A 210 -8.13 -18.91 -1.60
CA ALA A 210 -9.37 -18.16 -1.79
C ALA A 210 -9.27 -16.71 -1.30
N GLN A 211 -8.57 -16.48 -0.17
CA GLN A 211 -8.29 -15.13 0.31
C GLN A 211 -7.34 -14.37 -0.62
N GLU A 212 -6.30 -15.02 -1.11
CA GLU A 212 -5.32 -14.39 -2.01
C GLU A 212 -5.94 -14.03 -3.37
N GLU A 213 -6.79 -14.89 -3.93
CA GLU A 213 -7.57 -14.58 -5.13
C GLU A 213 -8.55 -13.42 -4.90
N ALA A 214 -9.25 -13.39 -3.76
CA ALA A 214 -10.17 -12.31 -3.41
C ALA A 214 -9.44 -10.97 -3.24
N ARG A 215 -8.22 -11.01 -2.68
CA ARG A 215 -7.34 -9.86 -2.53
C ARG A 215 -6.83 -9.34 -3.86
N GLN A 216 -6.33 -10.23 -4.73
CA GLN A 216 -5.90 -9.90 -6.09
C GLN A 216 -7.05 -9.26 -6.89
N LYS A 217 -8.26 -9.79 -6.74
CA LYS A 217 -9.45 -9.26 -7.40
C LYS A 217 -9.78 -7.84 -6.94
N ARG A 218 -9.78 -7.57 -5.63
CA ARG A 218 -9.99 -6.21 -5.09
C ARG A 218 -8.92 -5.23 -5.57
N MET A 219 -7.67 -5.68 -5.66
CA MET A 219 -6.55 -4.88 -6.17
C MET A 219 -6.78 -4.50 -7.65
N ASN A 220 -7.13 -5.48 -8.48
CA ASN A 220 -7.41 -5.26 -9.89
C ASN A 220 -8.61 -4.32 -10.10
N GLU A 221 -9.68 -4.49 -9.34
CA GLU A 221 -10.86 -3.61 -9.39
C GLU A 221 -10.51 -2.17 -8.97
N ALA A 222 -9.66 -2.00 -7.95
CA ALA A 222 -9.17 -0.69 -7.52
C ALA A 222 -8.31 -0.03 -8.60
N LYS A 223 -7.37 -0.79 -9.21
CA LYS A 223 -6.53 -0.34 -10.32
C LYS A 223 -7.37 0.10 -11.50
N GLU A 224 -8.35 -0.71 -11.91
CA GLU A 224 -9.23 -0.39 -13.05
C GLU A 224 -10.05 0.88 -12.78
N LYS A 225 -10.57 1.03 -11.55
CA LYS A 225 -11.36 2.20 -11.17
C LYS A 225 -10.53 3.49 -11.16
N GLU A 226 -9.34 3.48 -10.58
CA GLU A 226 -8.43 4.64 -10.61
C GLU A 226 -7.99 4.95 -12.04
N LEU A 227 -7.61 3.92 -12.80
CA LEU A 227 -7.17 4.07 -14.19
C LEU A 227 -8.26 4.69 -15.07
N LYS A 228 -9.52 4.27 -14.90
CA LYS A 228 -10.65 4.84 -15.62
C LYS A 228 -10.85 6.32 -15.32
N GLN A 229 -10.68 6.73 -14.07
CA GLN A 229 -10.78 8.15 -13.69
C GLN A 229 -9.64 8.98 -14.28
N VAL A 230 -8.42 8.44 -14.28
CA VAL A 230 -7.25 9.14 -14.85
C VAL A 230 -7.37 9.24 -16.38
N LYS A 231 -7.75 8.15 -17.07
CA LYS A 231 -8.04 8.16 -18.52
C LYS A 231 -9.06 9.24 -18.89
N ALA A 232 -10.16 9.35 -18.13
CA ALA A 232 -11.16 10.39 -18.38
C ALA A 232 -10.58 11.81 -18.23
N LYS A 233 -9.83 12.07 -17.14
CA LYS A 233 -9.22 13.38 -16.89
C LYS A 233 -8.18 13.76 -17.93
N LEU A 234 -7.30 12.82 -18.31
CA LEU A 234 -6.28 13.05 -19.33
C LEU A 234 -6.92 13.31 -20.69
N LYS A 235 -7.99 12.58 -21.03
CA LYS A 235 -8.71 12.79 -22.29
C LYS A 235 -9.39 14.16 -22.34
N ASP A 236 -10.04 14.58 -21.26
CA ASP A 236 -10.64 15.92 -21.19
C ASP A 236 -9.59 17.02 -21.34
N GLN A 237 -8.40 16.84 -20.75
CA GLN A 237 -7.27 17.76 -20.91
C GLN A 237 -6.74 17.78 -22.35
N GLN A 238 -6.56 16.60 -22.95
CA GLN A 238 -6.13 16.45 -24.34
C GLN A 238 -7.11 17.14 -25.29
N ASP A 239 -8.41 16.89 -25.16
CA ASP A 239 -9.45 17.48 -26.00
C ASP A 239 -9.46 19.02 -25.92
N MET A 240 -9.26 19.58 -24.72
CA MET A 240 -9.15 21.03 -24.54
C MET A 240 -7.90 21.60 -25.20
N GLU A 241 -6.76 20.93 -25.04
CA GLU A 241 -5.49 21.38 -25.61
C GLU A 241 -5.49 21.28 -27.14
N VAL A 242 -5.99 20.17 -27.70
CA VAL A 242 -6.17 19.97 -29.15
C VAL A 242 -7.02 21.09 -29.74
N ARG A 243 -8.19 21.36 -29.16
CA ARG A 243 -9.07 22.45 -29.63
C ARG A 243 -8.39 23.81 -29.60
N GLN A 244 -7.63 24.09 -28.54
CA GLN A 244 -6.93 25.37 -28.40
C GLN A 244 -5.78 25.49 -29.40
N GLN A 245 -4.97 24.45 -29.58
CA GLN A 245 -3.87 24.44 -30.56
C GLN A 245 -4.40 24.53 -32.00
N ILE A 246 -5.46 23.80 -32.35
CA ILE A 246 -6.14 23.92 -33.65
C ILE A 246 -6.57 25.37 -33.89
N LYS A 247 -7.22 25.99 -32.90
CA LYS A 247 -7.66 27.39 -32.99
C LYS A 247 -6.47 28.33 -33.19
N ASP A 248 -5.41 28.17 -32.42
CA ASP A 248 -4.23 29.04 -32.47
C ASP A 248 -3.42 28.88 -33.76
N GLN A 249 -3.35 27.67 -34.33
CA GLN A 249 -2.71 27.43 -35.62
C GLN A 249 -3.56 27.95 -36.78
N ARG A 250 -4.88 27.76 -36.73
CA ARG A 250 -5.82 28.30 -37.73
C ARG A 250 -5.83 29.83 -37.75
N ALA A 251 -5.75 30.48 -36.59
CA ALA A 251 -5.64 31.94 -36.50
C ALA A 251 -4.38 32.51 -37.19
N LYS A 252 -3.34 31.68 -37.41
CA LYS A 252 -2.11 32.08 -38.12
C LYS A 252 -2.21 31.90 -39.63
N LEU A 253 -3.19 31.14 -40.13
CA LEU A 253 -3.44 31.00 -41.55
C LEU A 253 -4.10 32.28 -42.07
N LYS A 254 -3.54 32.83 -43.14
CA LYS A 254 -4.13 33.97 -43.87
C LYS A 254 -4.10 33.68 -45.36
N LEU A 255 -5.24 33.89 -46.02
CA LEU A 255 -5.38 33.76 -47.46
C LEU A 255 -5.47 35.15 -48.09
N ASN A 256 -4.44 35.54 -48.83
CA ASN A 256 -4.43 36.77 -49.61
C ASN A 256 -4.35 36.40 -51.10
N LYS A 257 -5.41 36.68 -51.85
CA LYS A 257 -5.46 36.46 -53.30
C LYS A 257 -5.44 37.80 -54.00
N ARG A 258 -4.56 37.97 -54.97
CA ARG A 258 -4.49 39.17 -55.80
C ARG A 258 -4.53 38.79 -57.27
N PHE A 259 -5.52 39.35 -57.93
CA PHE A 259 -5.85 39.08 -59.31
C PHE A 259 -5.64 40.33 -60.13
N TYR A 260 -4.73 40.27 -61.11
CA TYR A 260 -4.50 41.38 -62.03
C TYR A 260 -5.21 41.12 -63.36
N PHE A 261 -6.08 42.05 -63.73
CA PHE A 261 -6.76 42.13 -65.02
C PHE A 261 -6.21 43.32 -65.81
N ASN A 262 -6.43 43.31 -67.13
CA ASN A 262 -5.97 44.41 -67.99
C ASN A 262 -6.58 45.78 -67.61
N LEU A 263 -7.77 45.79 -67.00
CA LEU A 263 -8.52 47.01 -66.66
C LEU A 263 -8.57 47.30 -65.15
N GLY A 264 -7.96 46.46 -64.31
CA GLY A 264 -8.06 46.60 -62.86
C GLY A 264 -7.42 45.46 -62.08
N GLN A 265 -7.62 45.48 -60.76
CA GLN A 265 -7.10 44.52 -59.80
C GLN A 265 -8.20 44.13 -58.81
N VAL A 266 -8.22 42.87 -58.40
CA VAL A 266 -9.10 42.38 -57.33
C VAL A 266 -8.24 41.71 -56.25
N ASP A 267 -8.33 42.23 -55.02
CA ASP A 267 -7.66 41.72 -53.83
C ASP A 267 -8.68 41.09 -52.89
N TYR A 268 -8.59 39.79 -52.65
CA TYR A 268 -9.29 39.10 -51.57
C TYR A 268 -8.33 38.92 -50.40
N TYR A 269 -8.74 39.31 -49.20
CA TYR A 269 -7.93 39.13 -48.00
C TYR A 269 -8.80 38.94 -46.76
N THR A 270 -8.24 38.29 -45.75
CA THR A 270 -8.90 38.08 -44.46
C THR A 270 -8.30 38.99 -43.41
N GLN A 271 -9.14 39.74 -42.70
CA GLN A 271 -8.74 40.61 -41.60
C GLN A 271 -9.74 40.47 -40.45
N ASN A 272 -9.27 40.12 -39.25
CA ASN A 272 -10.12 39.94 -38.06
C ASN A 272 -11.33 39.02 -38.31
N ASP A 273 -11.09 37.86 -38.92
CA ASP A 273 -12.11 36.87 -39.29
C ASP A 273 -13.17 37.33 -40.32
N GLN A 274 -13.00 38.52 -40.92
CA GLN A 274 -13.85 39.01 -42.00
C GLN A 274 -13.18 38.80 -43.37
N GLN A 275 -13.97 38.36 -44.36
CA GLN A 275 -13.55 38.29 -45.74
C GLN A 275 -13.77 39.64 -46.43
N LEU A 276 -12.70 40.22 -46.94
CA LEU A 276 -12.71 41.52 -47.61
C LEU A 276 -12.30 41.33 -49.07
N CYS A 277 -12.96 42.08 -49.95
CA CYS A 277 -12.65 42.13 -51.37
C CYS A 277 -12.47 43.59 -51.79
N ARG A 278 -11.28 43.94 -52.26
CA ARG A 278 -10.98 45.26 -52.81
C ARG A 278 -10.87 45.17 -54.32
N VAL A 279 -11.65 45.98 -55.03
CA VAL A 279 -11.61 46.08 -56.49
C VAL A 279 -11.07 47.45 -56.87
N THR A 280 -9.97 47.48 -57.60
CA THR A 280 -9.37 48.69 -58.16
C THR A 280 -9.59 48.70 -59.67
N ILE A 281 -10.20 49.74 -60.22
CA ILE A 281 -10.39 49.88 -61.68
C ILE A 281 -9.46 50.97 -62.20
N TYR A 282 -8.42 50.59 -62.95
CA TYR A 282 -7.36 51.51 -63.39
C TYR A 282 -7.87 52.65 -64.28
N ALA A 283 -8.99 52.43 -64.97
CA ALA A 283 -9.60 53.43 -65.84
C ALA A 283 -10.42 54.50 -65.10
N SER A 284 -10.69 54.35 -63.80
CA SER A 284 -11.66 55.22 -63.10
C SER A 284 -11.17 55.86 -61.80
N ASP A 285 -9.89 55.67 -61.41
CA ASP A 285 -9.32 56.04 -60.10
C ASP A 285 -10.12 55.56 -58.86
N ASN A 286 -11.23 54.84 -59.06
CA ASN A 286 -12.09 54.35 -58.00
C ASN A 286 -11.57 53.03 -57.43
N VAL A 287 -11.65 52.93 -56.11
CA VAL A 287 -11.40 51.71 -55.33
C VAL A 287 -12.71 51.36 -54.61
N TYR A 288 -13.18 50.13 -54.81
CA TYR A 288 -14.36 49.59 -54.15
C TYR A 288 -13.92 48.59 -53.10
N ASP A 289 -14.21 48.88 -51.85
CA ASP A 289 -14.01 47.95 -50.74
C ASP A 289 -15.35 47.27 -50.40
N LEU A 290 -15.40 45.96 -50.60
CA LEU A 290 -16.57 45.11 -50.36
C LEU A 290 -16.28 44.20 -49.16
N SER A 291 -17.22 44.13 -48.23
CA SER A 291 -17.21 43.20 -47.10
C SER A 291 -18.31 42.16 -47.27
N TYR A 292 -18.00 40.88 -47.05
CA TYR A 292 -18.95 39.77 -47.06
C TYR A 292 -19.24 39.26 -45.66
#